data_AF-A0A7W0NC84-F1
#
_entry.id   AF-A0A7W0NC84-F1
#
_cell.length_a   1.000
_cell.length_b   1.000
_cell.length_c   1.000
_cell.angle_alpha   90.00
_cell.angle_beta   90.00
_cell.angle_gamma   90.00
#
_symmetry.space_group_name_H-M   'P 1'
#
loop_
_entity.id
_entity.type
_entity.pdbx_description
1 polymer ?
#
loop_
_entity_poly.entity_id
_entity_poly.type
_entity_poly.pdbx_seq_one_letter_code
_entity_poly.pdbx_strand_id
1 'polypeptide(L)'
;IQDIGQTKSGIVTFTVDGHEAPKIQDALHSQQINVTISTLDSSRFDMGARSLDQIVRASVHYITTDEEIDLLCAAVKKLAVKTG
;
A
#
# COMPACT_ATOMS: atom_id res chain seq x y z
N ILE A 1 1.08 7.48 9.60
CA ILE A 1 -0.02 6.53 9.87
C ILE A 1 -1.16 6.88 8.93
N GLN A 2 -1.58 5.97 8.05
CA GLN A 2 -2.58 6.22 6.99
C GLN A 2 -3.89 5.44 7.18
N ASP A 3 -3.94 4.51 8.15
CA ASP A 3 -5.17 3.84 8.58
C ASP A 3 -5.71 4.53 9.84
N ILE A 4 -6.93 5.05 9.75
CA ILE A 4 -7.65 5.81 10.79
C ILE A 4 -8.84 5.03 11.40
N GLY A 5 -9.01 3.75 11.07
CA GLY A 5 -10.11 2.93 11.60
C GLY A 5 -9.99 2.64 13.10
N GLN A 6 -11.08 2.84 13.86
CA GLN A 6 -11.17 2.45 15.28
C GLN A 6 -11.03 0.94 15.49
N THR A 7 -11.48 0.15 14.51
CA THR A 7 -11.25 -1.31 14.43
C THR A 7 -10.32 -1.57 13.27
N LYS A 8 -9.06 -1.91 13.56
CA LYS A 8 -8.07 -2.26 12.54
C LYS A 8 -8.49 -3.57 11.87
N SER A 9 -9.05 -3.46 10.68
CA SER A 9 -9.31 -4.61 9.81
C SER A 9 -7.99 -5.11 9.21
N GLY A 10 -8.00 -6.25 8.51
CA GLY A 10 -6.83 -6.73 7.75
C GLY A 10 -6.44 -5.85 6.56
N ILE A 11 -6.98 -4.63 6.43
CA ILE A 11 -6.72 -3.73 5.31
C ILE A 11 -5.72 -2.66 5.76
N VAL A 12 -4.58 -2.58 5.08
CA VAL A 12 -3.54 -1.57 5.30
C VAL A 12 -3.38 -0.73 4.05
N THR A 13 -3.56 0.58 4.18
CA THR A 13 -3.29 1.55 3.10
C THR A 13 -1.95 2.24 3.34
N PHE A 14 -1.15 2.37 2.28
CA PHE A 14 0.16 3.02 2.36
C PHE A 14 0.59 3.67 1.04
N THR A 15 1.59 4.54 1.15
CA THR A 15 2.30 5.19 0.06
C THR A 15 3.81 5.00 0.29
N VAL A 16 4.60 5.05 -0.77
CA VAL A 16 6.08 5.03 -0.68
C VAL A 16 6.59 6.31 -1.32
N ASP A 17 7.37 7.09 -0.58
CA ASP A 17 7.88 8.38 -1.06
C ASP A 17 8.73 8.20 -2.32
N GLY A 18 8.48 9.06 -3.31
CA GLY A 18 9.14 9.00 -4.62
C GLY A 18 8.65 7.88 -5.54
N HIS A 19 7.59 7.15 -5.19
CA HIS A 19 6.99 6.11 -6.04
C HIS A 19 5.49 6.33 -6.24
N GLU A 20 5.06 6.25 -7.50
CA GLU A 20 3.64 6.24 -7.85
C GLU A 20 3.02 4.87 -7.51
N ALA A 21 1.75 4.86 -7.07
CA ALA A 21 1.06 3.63 -6.69
C ALA A 21 1.08 2.51 -7.76
N PRO A 22 0.94 2.80 -9.08
CA PRO A 22 1.10 1.79 -10.13
C PRO A 22 2.46 1.12 -10.13
N LYS A 23 3.54 1.88 -9.96
CA LYS A 23 4.92 1.34 -9.91
C LYS A 23 5.13 0.46 -8.67
N ILE A 24 4.52 0.82 -7.55
CA ILE A 24 4.55 0.01 -6.32
C ILE A 24 3.80 -1.30 -6.55
N GLN A 25 2.60 -1.25 -7.14
CA GLN A 25 1.81 -2.44 -7.46
C GLN A 25 2.56 -3.37 -8.42
N ASP A 26 3.14 -2.86 -9.50
CA ASP A 26 3.91 -3.67 -10.45
C ASP A 26 5.12 -4.34 -9.79
N ALA A 27 5.85 -3.60 -8.95
CA ALA A 27 7.00 -4.14 -8.22
C ALA A 27 6.60 -5.23 -7.21
N LEU A 28 5.45 -5.09 -6.55
CA LEU A 28 4.91 -6.11 -5.65
C LEU A 28 4.37 -7.32 -6.43
N HIS A 29 3.69 -7.09 -7.55
CA HIS A 29 3.17 -8.14 -8.41
C HIS A 29 4.29 -9.01 -9.00
N SER A 30 5.45 -8.42 -9.33
CA SER A 30 6.64 -9.18 -9.76
C SER A 30 7.20 -10.13 -8.69
N GLN A 31 6.84 -9.91 -7.42
CA GLN A 31 7.19 -10.76 -6.28
C GLN A 31 6.02 -11.66 -5.85
N GLN A 32 5.00 -11.79 -6.70
CA GLN A 32 3.75 -12.52 -6.44
C GLN A 32 2.93 -11.97 -5.26
N ILE A 33 3.08 -10.68 -4.95
CA ILE A 33 2.33 -9.99 -3.89
C ILE A 33 1.21 -9.17 -4.53
N ASN A 34 -0.03 -9.55 -4.28
CA ASN A 34 -1.21 -8.89 -4.85
C ASN A 34 -1.68 -7.74 -3.97
N VAL A 35 -1.70 -6.52 -4.52
CA VAL A 35 -2.26 -5.32 -3.88
C VAL A 35 -3.22 -4.61 -4.82
N THR A 36 -4.14 -3.84 -4.26
CA THR A 36 -5.07 -2.99 -5.03
C THR A 36 -4.63 -1.53 -4.92
N ILE A 37 -4.80 -0.75 -5.98
CA ILE A 37 -4.65 0.71 -5.92
C ILE A 37 -6.02 1.32 -5.75
N SER A 38 -6.15 2.29 -4.85
CA SER A 38 -7.35 3.12 -4.74
C SER A 38 -7.01 4.55 -5.20
N THR A 39 -7.79 5.06 -6.13
CA THR A 39 -7.62 6.41 -6.70
C THR A 39 -8.63 7.38 -6.08
N LEU A 40 -8.26 8.66 -6.09
CA LEU A 40 -8.99 9.79 -5.49
C LEU A 40 -10.46 9.91 -5.96
N ASP A 41 -10.80 9.41 -7.14
CA ASP A 41 -12.15 9.45 -7.71
C ASP A 41 -13.19 8.70 -6.86
N SER A 42 -12.73 7.77 -6.00
CA SER A 42 -13.58 6.95 -5.13
C SER A 42 -13.77 7.49 -3.69
N SER A 43 -13.07 8.56 -3.29
CA SER A 43 -13.12 9.06 -1.89
C SER A 43 -12.92 10.59 -1.81
N ARG A 44 -13.96 11.32 -2.18
CA ARG A 44 -13.98 12.79 -2.37
C ARG A 44 -13.76 13.67 -1.12
N PHE A 45 -13.36 13.15 0.05
CA PHE A 45 -13.44 13.93 1.28
C PHE A 45 -12.16 14.24 2.06
N ASP A 46 -10.97 13.70 1.73
CA ASP A 46 -9.78 13.97 2.58
C ASP A 46 -8.41 14.00 1.86
N MET A 47 -8.37 13.95 0.52
CA MET A 47 -7.11 13.82 -0.22
C MET A 47 -6.63 15.09 -0.93
N GLY A 48 -7.50 16.10 -1.11
CA GLY A 48 -7.15 17.37 -1.75
C GLY A 48 -6.12 18.21 -0.98
N ALA A 49 -5.98 17.97 0.33
CA ALA A 49 -5.02 18.69 1.17
C ALA A 49 -3.60 18.09 1.17
N ARG A 50 -3.39 16.91 0.55
CA ARG A 50 -2.16 16.11 0.77
C ARG A 50 -1.41 15.69 -0.50
N SER A 51 -1.85 16.07 -1.70
CA SER A 51 -1.21 15.69 -2.99
C SER A 51 -1.00 14.18 -3.17
N LEU A 52 -1.89 13.35 -2.61
CA LEU A 52 -1.84 11.90 -2.71
C LEU A 52 -2.92 11.42 -3.68
N ASP A 53 -2.61 11.42 -4.97
CA ASP A 53 -3.59 11.09 -6.03
C ASP A 53 -3.98 9.59 -6.03
N GLN A 54 -3.12 8.73 -5.49
CA GLN A 54 -3.29 7.28 -5.48
C GLN A 54 -2.64 6.66 -4.24
N ILE A 55 -3.30 5.65 -3.65
CA ILE A 55 -2.80 4.89 -2.51
C ILE A 55 -2.78 3.39 -2.81
N VAL A 56 -1.84 2.66 -2.21
CA VAL A 56 -1.79 1.20 -2.28
C VAL A 56 -2.55 0.63 -1.08
N ARG A 57 -3.39 -0.37 -1.35
CA ARG A 57 -4.17 -1.11 -0.36
C ARG A 57 -3.77 -2.57 -0.38
N ALA A 58 -3.16 -3.02 0.71
CA ALA A 58 -2.94 -4.42 1.01
C ALA A 58 -4.09 -4.94 1.86
N SER A 59 -4.67 -6.08 1.50
CA SER A 59 -5.72 -6.76 2.27
C SER A 59 -5.18 -8.11 2.73
N VAL A 60 -4.84 -8.19 4.01
CA VAL A 60 -4.52 -9.42 4.73
C VAL A 60 -5.83 -10.16 4.97
N HIS A 61 -5.89 -11.40 4.52
CA HIS A 61 -7.01 -12.31 4.75
C HIS A 61 -6.63 -13.35 5.80
N TYR A 62 -7.60 -14.12 6.32
CA TYR A 62 -7.33 -15.18 7.32
C TYR A 62 -6.44 -16.32 6.79
N ILE A 63 -6.22 -16.36 5.47
CA ILE A 63 -5.31 -17.28 4.80
C ILE A 63 -3.92 -16.67 4.57
N THR A 64 -3.74 -15.38 4.86
CA THR A 64 -2.45 -14.71 4.71
C THR A 64 -1.53 -15.16 5.83
N THR A 65 -0.34 -15.61 5.47
CA THR A 65 0.65 -16.11 6.46
C THR A 65 1.58 -14.99 6.94
N ASP A 66 2.21 -15.18 8.09
CA ASP A 66 3.20 -14.23 8.61
C ASP A 66 4.38 -14.06 7.64
N GLU A 67 4.75 -15.13 6.92
CA GLU A 67 5.80 -15.08 5.89
C GLU A 67 5.40 -14.18 4.70
N GLU A 68 4.13 -14.20 4.29
CA GLU A 68 3.63 -13.31 3.23
C GLU A 68 3.64 -11.83 3.68
N ILE A 69 3.35 -11.58 4.96
CA ILE A 69 3.44 -10.24 5.56
C ILE A 69 4.91 -9.78 5.58
N ASP A 70 5.83 -10.65 5.99
CA ASP A 70 7.27 -10.36 6.01
C ASP A 70 7.81 -10.07 4.60
N LEU A 71 7.36 -10.82 3.58
CA LEU A 71 7.70 -10.57 2.18
C LEU A 71 7.19 -9.20 1.71
N LEU A 72 5.95 -8.83 2.04
CA LEU A 72 5.42 -7.50 1.77
C LEU A 72 6.25 -6.40 2.42
N CYS A 73 6.55 -6.54 3.72
CA CYS A 73 7.37 -5.57 4.45
C CYS A 73 8.77 -5.43 3.85
N ALA A 74 9.42 -6.55 3.50
CA ALA A 74 10.74 -6.54 2.88
C ALA A 74 10.72 -5.87 1.49
N ALA A 75 9.70 -6.14 0.68
CA ALA A 75 9.53 -5.54 -0.64
C ALA A 75 9.31 -4.02 -0.54
N VAL A 76 8.42 -3.58 0.35
CA VAL A 76 8.16 -2.14 0.59
C VAL A 76 9.42 -1.44 1.10
N LYS A 77 10.19 -2.08 1.99
CA LYS A 77 11.46 -1.54 2.48
C LYS A 77 12.49 -1.35 1.36
N LYS A 78 12.59 -2.30 0.43
CA LYS A 78 13.48 -2.17 -0.74
C LYS A 78 13.07 -1.01 -1.64
N LEU A 79 11.78 -0.76 -1.81
CA LEU A 79 11.27 0.39 -2.56
C LEU A 79 11.62 1.72 -1.84
N ALA A 80 11.44 1.77 -0.52
CA ALA A 80 11.76 2.96 0.27
C ALA A 80 13.27 3.31 0.29
N VAL A 81 14.16 2.30 0.28
CA VAL A 81 15.63 2.52 0.31
C VAL A 81 16.20 2.93 -1.05
N LYS A 82 15.54 2.59 -2.16
CA LYS A 82 15.99 2.97 -3.51
C LYS A 82 15.84 4.46 -3.84
N THR A 83 15.19 5.23 -2.97
CA THR A 83 14.97 6.67 -3.14
C THR A 83 16.02 7.53 -2.40
N GLY A 84 17.15 6.95 -1.98
CA GLY A 84 18.29 7.64 -1.37
C GLY A 84 19.47 7.84 -2.32
#